data_AF-A0A9E0AGU9-F1
#
_entry.id   AF-A0A9E0AGU9-F1
#
_cell.length_a   1.000
_cell.length_b   1.000
_cell.length_c   1.000
_cell.angle_alpha   90.00
_cell.angle_beta   90.00
_cell.angle_gamma   90.00
#
_symmetry.space_group_name_H-M   'P 1'
#
loop_
_entity.id
_entity.type
_entity.pdbx_description
1 polymer ?
#
loop_
_entity_poly.entity_id
_entity_poly.type
_entity_poly.pdbx_seq_one_letter_code
_entity_poly.pdbx_strand_id
1 'polypeptide(L)'
;MKLLTIKLTLPLAVISMFLITKWWFALPIDGPDKLYWGFPFPFLGQGFHTSMSFQFFVLEFVADFIVYFLGWVCLFYLISKRFSTTNVSKLLLKPVWSLALLLAIGFVILVSTSNPVFHLKRNYDWKILQTGYVFIWQDTPWPDRD
;
A
#
# COMPACT_ATOMS: atom_id res chain seq x y z
N MET A 1 -0.31 -28.64 -3.89
CA MET A 1 -0.56 -27.45 -4.75
C MET A 1 -1.05 -26.24 -3.95
N LYS A 2 -1.98 -26.39 -2.99
CA LYS A 2 -2.46 -25.29 -2.12
C LYS A 2 -1.35 -24.49 -1.38
N LEU A 3 -0.31 -25.18 -0.89
CA LEU A 3 0.79 -24.52 -0.17
C LEU A 3 1.64 -23.60 -1.06
N LEU A 4 1.79 -23.94 -2.34
CA LEU A 4 2.59 -23.14 -3.27
C LEU A 4 1.84 -21.87 -3.70
N THR A 5 0.52 -21.98 -3.85
CA THR A 5 -0.37 -20.85 -4.08
C THR A 5 -0.25 -19.83 -2.96
N ILE A 6 -0.37 -20.26 -1.70
CA ILE A 6 -0.21 -19.38 -0.52
C ILE A 6 1.18 -18.73 -0.47
N LYS A 7 2.23 -19.49 -0.80
CA LYS A 7 3.61 -18.97 -0.87
C LYS A 7 3.81 -17.89 -1.94
N LEU A 8 2.96 -17.83 -2.96
CA LEU A 8 2.98 -16.80 -3.99
C LEU A 8 2.04 -15.64 -3.67
N THR A 9 0.94 -15.92 -2.99
CA THR A 9 -0.05 -14.90 -2.56
C THR A 9 0.58 -13.82 -1.68
N LEU A 10 1.40 -14.22 -0.71
CA LEU A 10 2.04 -13.29 0.22
C LEU A 10 2.94 -12.25 -0.49
N PRO A 11 3.97 -12.63 -1.28
CA PRO A 11 4.81 -11.64 -1.94
C PRO A 11 4.06 -10.82 -2.99
N LEU A 12 3.05 -11.39 -3.66
CA LEU A 12 2.21 -10.62 -4.58
C LEU A 12 1.36 -9.57 -3.88
N ALA A 13 0.84 -9.85 -2.68
CA ALA A 13 0.14 -8.87 -1.88
C ALA A 13 1.06 -7.68 -1.51
N VAL A 14 2.29 -7.98 -1.09
CA VAL A 14 3.31 -6.95 -0.80
C VAL A 14 3.61 -6.11 -2.05
N ILE A 15 3.87 -6.75 -3.19
CA ILE A 15 4.15 -6.04 -4.45
C ILE A 15 2.96 -5.16 -4.85
N SER A 16 1.74 -5.68 -4.84
CA SER A 16 0.54 -4.92 -5.20
C SER A 16 0.28 -3.75 -4.27
N MET A 17 0.50 -3.90 -2.96
CA MET A 17 0.32 -2.83 -2.00
C MET A 17 1.25 -1.65 -2.28
N PHE A 18 2.49 -1.90 -2.69
CA PHE A 18 3.45 -0.84 -3.01
C PHE A 18 3.29 -0.26 -4.42
N LEU A 19 2.84 -1.06 -5.40
CA LEU A 19 2.70 -0.60 -6.79
C LEU A 19 1.33 0.02 -7.09
N ILE A 20 0.29 -0.46 -6.44
CA ILE A 20 -1.10 -0.06 -6.69
C ILE A 20 -1.59 0.65 -5.44
N THR A 21 -1.17 1.89 -5.24
CA THR A 21 -1.66 2.72 -4.14
C THR A 21 -2.55 3.84 -4.66
N LYS A 22 -3.49 4.28 -3.83
CA LYS A 22 -4.35 5.42 -4.11
C LYS A 22 -3.83 6.61 -3.34
N TRP A 23 -3.83 7.79 -3.97
CA TRP A 23 -3.56 9.04 -3.27
C TRP A 23 -4.87 9.70 -2.86
N TRP A 24 -4.82 10.41 -1.74
CA TRP A 24 -5.95 11.11 -1.15
C TRP A 24 -5.49 12.52 -0.80
N PHE A 25 -6.09 13.51 -1.44
CA PHE A 25 -5.93 14.91 -1.07
C PHE A 25 -7.03 15.27 -0.08
N ALA A 26 -6.63 15.68 1.11
CA ALA A 26 -7.56 15.95 2.19
C ALA A 26 -7.12 17.12 3.04
N LEU A 27 -8.12 17.77 3.63
CA LEU A 27 -7.97 18.87 4.55
C LEU A 27 -8.26 18.38 5.99
N PRO A 28 -7.24 18.18 6.83
CA PRO A 28 -7.42 18.01 8.27
C PRO A 28 -8.16 19.22 8.85
N ILE A 29 -9.06 19.02 9.81
CA ILE A 29 -9.86 20.12 10.36
C ILE A 29 -8.97 21.18 11.05
N ASP A 30 -7.92 20.74 11.74
CA ASP A 30 -7.00 21.60 12.49
C ASP A 30 -5.59 21.66 11.87
N GLY A 31 -5.47 21.44 10.55
CA GLY A 31 -4.18 21.35 9.89
C GLY A 31 -4.20 21.80 8.43
N PRO A 32 -3.02 22.04 7.83
CA PRO A 32 -2.92 22.37 6.42
C PRO A 32 -3.33 21.17 5.55
N ASP A 33 -3.66 21.45 4.29
CA ASP A 33 -3.91 20.44 3.26
C ASP A 33 -2.73 19.47 3.12
N LYS A 34 -3.04 18.18 3.04
CA LYS A 34 -2.04 17.11 2.97
C LYS A 34 -2.43 16.03 1.96
N LEU A 35 -1.39 15.42 1.42
CA LEU A 35 -1.50 14.18 0.67
C LEU A 35 -1.34 12.98 1.60
N TYR A 36 -2.16 11.98 1.32
CA TYR A 36 -2.13 10.68 1.95
C TYR A 36 -2.08 9.60 0.88
N TRP A 37 -1.53 8.44 1.22
CA TRP A 37 -1.40 7.27 0.35
C TRP A 37 -1.87 6.02 1.06
N GLY A 38 -2.46 5.11 0.28
CA GLY A 38 -2.95 3.81 0.73
C GLY A 38 -4.23 3.42 0.02
N PHE A 39 -4.56 2.14 0.02
CA PHE A 39 -5.80 1.63 -0.54
C PHE A 39 -6.18 0.28 0.10
N PRO A 40 -7.43 0.13 0.56
CA PRO A 40 -8.53 1.10 0.50
C PRO A 40 -8.44 2.22 1.55
N PHE A 41 -7.55 2.13 2.54
CA PHE A 41 -7.43 3.11 3.61
C PHE A 41 -6.13 3.92 3.48
N PRO A 42 -6.16 5.23 3.78
CA PRO A 42 -4.95 6.06 3.78
C PRO A 42 -4.09 5.73 5.01
N PHE A 43 -3.06 4.88 4.84
CA PHE A 43 -2.17 4.49 5.94
C PHE A 43 -0.92 5.37 6.06
N LEU A 44 -0.56 6.11 5.01
CA LEU A 44 0.59 7.00 4.97
C LEU A 44 0.10 8.43 4.73
N GLY A 45 0.62 9.40 5.49
CA GLY A 45 0.30 10.81 5.31
C GLY A 45 1.54 11.68 5.39
N GLN A 46 1.52 12.83 4.73
CA GLN A 46 2.51 13.88 4.99
C GLN A 46 2.34 14.43 6.42
N GLY A 47 3.45 14.61 7.13
CA GLY A 47 3.45 15.15 8.48
C GLY A 47 3.17 16.65 8.53
N PHE A 48 2.76 17.12 9.70
CA PHE A 48 2.36 18.51 9.92
C PHE A 48 3.53 19.46 10.20
N HIS A 49 4.62 18.97 10.79
CA HIS A 49 5.64 19.83 11.38
C HIS A 49 6.88 20.05 10.50
N THR A 50 7.25 19.09 9.63
CA THR A 50 8.41 19.22 8.75
C THR A 50 8.10 18.70 7.35
N SER A 51 8.66 19.34 6.33
CA SER A 51 8.40 19.04 4.91
C SER A 51 8.83 17.64 4.46
N MET A 52 9.58 16.91 5.28
CA MET A 52 10.02 15.53 5.04
C MET A 52 9.47 14.53 6.08
N SER A 53 8.60 14.97 6.99
CA SER A 53 7.99 14.04 7.96
C SER A 53 6.86 13.24 7.32
N PHE A 54 6.77 11.96 7.64
CA PHE A 54 5.61 11.12 7.33
C PHE A 54 4.89 10.65 8.59
N GLN A 55 3.57 10.55 8.50
CA GLN A 55 2.69 9.94 9.49
C GLN A 55 2.28 8.56 9.00
N PHE A 56 2.39 7.56 9.87
CA PHE A 56 2.02 6.18 9.60
C PHE A 56 0.88 5.76 10.51
N PHE A 57 -0.20 5.26 9.91
CA PHE A 57 -1.37 4.74 10.61
C PHE A 57 -1.36 3.22 10.56
N VAL A 58 -1.01 2.59 11.69
CA VAL A 58 -0.66 1.16 11.75
C VAL A 58 -1.88 0.26 11.47
N LEU A 59 -3.05 0.58 12.02
CA LEU A 59 -4.24 -0.23 11.79
C LEU A 59 -4.71 -0.17 10.33
N GLU A 60 -4.66 1.01 9.73
CA GLU A 60 -4.98 1.24 8.32
C GLU A 60 -3.98 0.49 7.42
N PHE A 61 -2.68 0.50 7.74
CA PHE A 61 -1.66 -0.27 7.02
C PHE A 61 -1.94 -1.78 7.07
N VAL A 62 -2.25 -2.31 8.27
CA VAL A 62 -2.57 -3.73 8.45
C VAL A 62 -3.88 -4.09 7.73
N ALA A 63 -4.89 -3.23 7.80
CA ALA A 63 -6.16 -3.44 7.09
C ALA A 63 -5.96 -3.47 5.57
N ASP A 64 -5.19 -2.53 5.02
CA ASP A 64 -4.83 -2.50 3.60
C ASP A 64 -4.11 -3.79 3.19
N PHE A 65 -3.07 -4.18 3.94
CA PHE A 65 -2.35 -5.41 3.69
C PHE A 65 -3.27 -6.64 3.68
N ILE A 66 -4.20 -6.74 4.63
CA ILE A 66 -5.22 -7.80 4.67
C ILE A 66 -6.08 -7.77 3.41
N VAL A 67 -6.51 -6.60 2.94
CA VAL A 67 -7.32 -6.46 1.72
C VAL A 67 -6.56 -6.95 0.49
N TYR A 68 -5.30 -6.55 0.29
CA TYR A 68 -4.48 -7.06 -0.82
C TYR A 68 -4.27 -8.57 -0.72
N PHE A 69 -3.96 -9.05 0.47
CA PHE A 69 -3.75 -10.48 0.71
C PHE A 69 -5.00 -11.30 0.38
N LEU A 70 -6.17 -10.90 0.91
CA LEU A 70 -7.44 -11.56 0.62
C LEU A 70 -7.84 -11.45 -0.84
N GLY A 71 -7.58 -10.31 -1.49
CA GLY A 71 -7.79 -10.11 -2.92
C GLY A 71 -7.03 -11.14 -3.76
N TRP A 72 -5.74 -11.34 -3.46
CA TRP A 72 -4.94 -12.36 -4.14
C TRP A 72 -5.34 -13.79 -3.78
N VAL A 73 -5.69 -14.08 -2.51
CA VAL A 73 -6.23 -15.41 -2.13
C VAL A 73 -7.48 -15.71 -2.95
N CYS A 74 -8.40 -14.76 -3.03
CA CYS A 74 -9.65 -14.89 -3.78
C CYS A 74 -9.37 -15.12 -5.27
N LEU A 75 -8.51 -14.30 -5.87
CA LEU A 75 -8.13 -14.42 -7.28
C LEU A 75 -7.51 -15.79 -7.59
N PHE A 76 -6.56 -16.25 -6.78
CA PHE A 76 -5.99 -17.58 -6.95
C PHE A 76 -7.00 -18.70 -6.75
N TYR A 77 -7.90 -18.57 -5.77
CA TYR A 77 -8.97 -19.51 -5.55
C TYR A 77 -9.87 -19.62 -6.78
N LEU A 78 -10.30 -18.50 -7.35
CA LEU A 78 -11.12 -18.45 -8.57
C LEU A 78 -10.39 -19.06 -9.77
N ILE A 79 -9.12 -18.74 -9.98
CA ILE A 79 -8.29 -19.31 -11.05
C ILE A 79 -8.16 -20.83 -10.86
N SER A 80 -7.86 -21.30 -9.64
CA SER A 80 -7.69 -22.73 -9.37
C SER A 80 -8.99 -23.52 -9.52
N LYS A 81 -10.14 -22.89 -9.24
CA LYS A 81 -11.46 -23.48 -9.48
C LYS A 81 -11.74 -23.63 -10.98
N ARG A 82 -11.27 -22.70 -11.81
CA ARG A 82 -11.52 -22.69 -13.27
C ARG A 82 -10.48 -23.49 -14.05
N PHE A 83 -9.23 -23.50 -13.62
CA PHE A 83 -8.11 -24.14 -14.30
C PHE A 83 -7.49 -25.18 -13.37
N SER A 84 -7.78 -26.46 -13.64
CA SER A 84 -7.46 -27.61 -12.77
C SER A 84 -5.96 -27.95 -12.64
N THR A 85 -5.07 -27.18 -13.27
CA THR A 85 -3.65 -27.52 -13.43
C THR A 85 -2.74 -26.32 -13.30
N THR A 86 -2.70 -25.68 -12.13
CA THR A 86 -1.69 -24.65 -11.84
C THR A 86 -0.42 -25.33 -11.28
N ASN A 87 0.36 -25.97 -12.14
CA ASN A 87 1.78 -26.23 -11.85
C ASN A 87 2.51 -24.88 -11.89
N VAL A 88 2.30 -24.06 -10.85
CA VAL A 88 3.04 -22.82 -10.64
C VAL A 88 4.52 -23.19 -10.61
N SER A 89 5.26 -22.73 -11.60
CA SER A 89 6.65 -23.13 -11.76
C SER A 89 7.44 -22.59 -10.58
N LYS A 90 8.22 -23.46 -9.93
CA LYS A 90 9.16 -23.07 -8.86
C LYS A 90 10.11 -21.95 -9.32
N LEU A 91 10.27 -21.80 -10.64
CA LEU A 91 11.01 -20.75 -11.31
C LEU A 91 10.45 -19.35 -11.01
N LEU A 92 9.12 -19.18 -10.98
CA LEU A 92 8.49 -17.86 -10.73
C LEU A 92 8.51 -17.45 -9.26
N LEU A 93 8.67 -18.41 -8.34
CA LEU A 93 8.63 -18.12 -6.91
C LEU A 93 9.82 -17.25 -6.48
N LYS A 94 11.03 -17.59 -6.94
CA LYS A 94 12.27 -16.86 -6.58
C LYS A 94 12.22 -15.37 -6.96
N PRO A 95 11.99 -14.97 -8.23
CA PRO A 95 12.00 -13.56 -8.61
C PRO A 95 10.88 -12.76 -7.93
N VAL A 96 9.70 -13.34 -7.74
CA VAL A 96 8.58 -12.67 -7.07
C VAL A 96 8.91 -12.38 -5.60
N TRP A 97 9.53 -13.33 -4.91
CA TRP A 97 10.01 -13.11 -3.54
C TRP A 97 11.14 -12.07 -3.48
N SER A 98 12.10 -12.14 -4.40
CA SER A 98 13.18 -11.15 -4.46
C SER A 98 12.65 -9.73 -4.68
N LEU A 99 11.67 -9.55 -5.56
CA LEU A 99 11.05 -8.25 -5.81
C LEU A 99 10.26 -7.75 -4.59
N ALA A 100 9.46 -8.61 -3.96
CA ALA A 100 8.72 -8.26 -2.75
C ALA A 100 9.66 -7.83 -1.62
N LEU A 101 10.77 -8.54 -1.43
CA LEU A 101 11.78 -8.21 -0.43
C LEU A 101 12.47 -6.88 -0.75
N LEU A 102 12.81 -6.63 -2.02
CA LEU A 102 13.40 -5.37 -2.46
C LEU A 102 12.48 -4.17 -2.16
N LEU A 103 11.19 -4.29 -2.48
CA LEU A 103 10.20 -3.24 -2.20
C LEU A 103 10.03 -3.01 -0.70
N ALA A 104 9.98 -4.09 0.10
CA ALA A 104 9.88 -3.99 1.55
C ALA A 104 11.10 -3.30 2.17
N ILE A 105 12.32 -3.63 1.70
CA ILE A 105 13.55 -2.97 2.14
C ILE A 105 13.52 -1.47 1.76
N GLY A 106 13.13 -1.15 0.52
CA GLY A 106 12.99 0.24 0.08
C GLY A 106 12.02 1.03 0.96
N PHE A 107 10.89 0.43 1.32
CA PHE A 107 9.93 1.04 2.24
C PHE A 107 10.50 1.25 3.65
N VAL A 108 11.22 0.26 4.20
CA VAL A 108 11.89 0.40 5.51
C VAL A 108 12.91 1.54 5.50
N ILE A 109 13.67 1.70 4.41
CA ILE A 109 14.61 2.81 4.26
C ILE A 109 13.87 4.15 4.24
N LEU A 110 12.80 4.28 3.45
CA LEU A 110 11.96 5.48 3.39
C LEU A 110 11.41 5.85 4.77
N VAL A 111 10.86 4.88 5.49
CA VAL A 111 10.36 5.08 6.86
C VAL A 111 11.49 5.55 7.77
N SER A 112 12.67 4.94 7.69
CA SER A 112 13.79 5.25 8.58
C SER A 112 14.39 6.64 8.34
N THR A 113 14.33 7.16 7.12
CA THR A 113 14.91 8.48 6.78
C THR A 113 13.92 9.64 6.90
N SER A 114 12.62 9.38 7.07
CA SER A 114 11.56 10.38 6.97
C SER A 114 11.03 10.92 8.30
N ASN A 115 11.82 10.86 9.39
CA ASN A 115 11.39 11.28 10.73
C ASN A 115 9.95 10.84 11.06
N PRO A 116 9.67 9.53 11.03
CA PRO A 116 8.31 9.00 10.99
C PRO A 116 7.59 9.22 12.33
N VAL A 117 6.32 9.60 12.26
CA VAL A 117 5.42 9.63 13.41
C VAL A 117 4.42 8.49 13.26
N PHE A 118 4.43 7.57 14.21
CA PHE A 118 3.51 6.43 14.20
C PHE A 118 2.29 6.71 15.06
N HIS A 119 1.12 6.48 14.48
CA HIS A 119 -0.15 6.48 15.17
C HIS A 119 -0.79 5.11 15.01
N LEU A 120 -1.45 4.61 16.06
CA LEU A 120 -2.16 3.34 15.97
C LEU A 120 -3.32 3.44 14.97
N LYS A 121 -4.07 4.54 15.05
CA LYS A 121 -5.16 4.93 14.16
C LYS A 121 -5.08 6.44 13.99
N ARG A 122 -5.55 6.97 12.85
CA ARG A 122 -5.69 8.42 12.71
C ARG A 122 -6.59 9.00 13.81
N ASN A 123 -6.10 10.01 14.51
CA ASN A 123 -6.71 10.61 15.70
C ASN A 123 -7.34 11.97 15.44
N TYR A 124 -7.51 12.36 14.18
CA TYR A 124 -8.10 13.63 13.79
C TYR A 124 -9.08 13.42 12.64
N ASP A 125 -10.04 14.33 12.55
CA ASP A 125 -10.98 14.40 11.47
C ASP A 125 -10.40 15.19 10.29
N TRP A 126 -10.90 14.85 9.11
CA TRP A 126 -10.40 15.36 7.85
C TRP A 126 -11.51 15.29 6.80
N LYS A 127 -11.43 16.18 5.81
CA LYS A 127 -12.33 16.19 4.67
C LYS A 127 -11.56 15.77 3.43
N ILE A 128 -11.99 14.67 2.81
CA ILE A 128 -11.44 14.23 1.53
C ILE A 128 -11.98 15.18 0.46
N LEU A 129 -11.07 15.80 -0.29
CA LEU A 129 -11.40 16.73 -1.36
C LEU A 129 -11.30 16.03 -2.72
N GLN A 130 -10.18 15.35 -2.97
CA GLN A 130 -9.96 14.61 -4.20
C GLN A 130 -9.18 13.34 -3.94
N THR A 131 -9.37 12.34 -4.81
CA THR A 131 -8.64 11.08 -4.74
C THR A 131 -8.37 10.56 -6.14
N GLY A 132 -7.31 9.78 -6.31
CA GLY A 132 -6.99 9.19 -7.59
C GLY A 132 -5.95 8.08 -7.49
N TYR A 133 -5.65 7.47 -8.62
CA TYR A 133 -4.57 6.49 -8.74
C TYR A 133 -3.41 7.11 -9.49
N VAL A 134 -2.21 6.91 -8.97
CA VAL A 134 -0.95 7.37 -9.55
C VAL A 134 0.03 6.21 -9.47
N PHE A 135 0.71 5.93 -10.57
CA PHE A 135 1.77 4.93 -10.56
C PHE A 135 3.03 5.51 -9.91
N ILE A 136 3.89 4.63 -9.38
CA ILE A 136 5.08 5.03 -8.59
C ILE A 136 6.06 5.96 -9.35
N TRP A 137 5.97 6.04 -10.67
CA TRP A 137 6.84 6.85 -11.54
C TRP A 137 6.18 8.15 -12.01
N GLN A 138 4.95 8.46 -11.58
CA GLN A 138 4.27 9.70 -11.93
C GLN A 138 4.19 10.60 -10.69
N ASP A 139 4.28 11.91 -10.91
CA ASP A 139 4.05 12.88 -9.85
C ASP A 139 2.59 12.86 -9.42
N THR A 140 2.36 12.92 -8.11
CA THR A 140 1.00 13.02 -7.59
C THR A 140 0.47 14.42 -7.91
N PRO A 141 -0.63 14.56 -8.68
CA PRO A 141 -1.15 15.86 -9.03
C PRO A 141 -1.60 16.57 -7.76
N TRP A 142 -1.13 17.79 -7.56
CA TRP A 142 -1.63 18.67 -6.51
C TRP A 142 -2.84 19.41 -7.08
N PRO A 143 -4.04 19.27 -6.51
CA PRO A 143 -5.19 20.01 -7.02
C PRO A 143 -4.93 21.50 -6.95
N ASP A 144 -5.17 22.18 -8.07
CA ASP A 144 -5.14 23.63 -8.13
C ASP A 144 -6.17 24.18 -7.14
N ARG A 145 -5.74 25.15 -6.32
CA ARG A 145 -6.64 25.87 -5.41
C ARG A 145 -7.41 26.89 -6.26
N ASP A 146 -8.68 26.61 -6.53
CA ASP A 146 -9.64 27.63 -7.00
C ASP A 146 -9.96 28.64 -5.88
#